data_AF-A0A316JNR1-F1
#
_entry.id   AF-A0A316JNR1-F1
#
_cell.length_a   1.000
_cell.length_b   1.000
_cell.length_c   1.000
_cell.angle_alpha   90.00
_cell.angle_beta   90.00
_cell.angle_gamma   90.00
#
_symmetry.space_group_name_H-M   'P 1'
#
loop_
_entity.id
_entity.type
_entity.pdbx_description
1 polymer ?
#
loop_
_entity_poly.entity_id
_entity_poly.type
_entity_poly.pdbx_seq_one_letter_code
_entity_poly.pdbx_strand_id
1 'polypeptide(L)'
;MRYFIIACFCALAYSSGAQDCPDTCEIFVPNAVTPDCDGIDCEFLYVSSNCSFKEFHLMIFNRWGVLVFETEDPENEFDASTVNDGTYLWRVDLVFCNDQKLQKEGTFMVIK
;
A
#
# COMPACT_ATOMS: atom_id res chain seq x y z
N MET A 1 -35.72 49.92 17.38
CA MET A 1 -35.49 49.92 15.91
C MET A 1 -34.14 50.59 15.69
N ARG A 2 -33.12 50.07 15.00
CA ARG A 2 -33.04 49.05 13.95
C ARG A 2 -31.54 48.67 13.77
N TYR A 3 -31.23 47.39 13.94
CA TYR A 3 -30.10 46.58 13.42
C TYR A 3 -28.74 47.24 13.07
N PHE A 4 -27.72 46.94 13.87
CA PHE A 4 -26.32 46.90 13.41
C PHE A 4 -26.00 45.48 12.97
N ILE A 5 -25.85 45.29 11.67
CA ILE A 5 -25.37 44.05 11.05
C ILE A 5 -23.87 43.98 11.33
N ILE A 6 -23.48 43.19 12.33
CA ILE A 6 -22.10 42.73 12.46
C ILE A 6 -21.94 41.61 11.44
N ALA A 7 -21.45 41.97 10.25
CA ALA A 7 -20.95 41.02 9.29
C ALA A 7 -19.71 40.36 9.91
N CYS A 8 -19.94 39.23 10.60
CA CYS A 8 -18.87 38.33 10.97
C CYS A 8 -18.39 37.66 9.67
N PHE A 9 -17.49 38.34 8.96
CA PHE A 9 -16.60 37.69 8.01
C PHE A 9 -15.75 36.71 8.83
N CYS A 10 -16.30 35.52 9.07
CA CYS A 10 -15.48 34.38 9.40
C CYS A 10 -14.67 34.13 8.14
N ALA A 11 -13.45 34.67 8.11
CA ALA A 11 -12.47 34.27 7.14
C ALA A 11 -12.28 32.76 7.37
N LEU A 12 -12.92 31.96 6.53
CA LEU A 12 -12.51 30.58 6.32
C LEU A 12 -11.09 30.68 5.77
N ALA A 13 -10.12 30.66 6.68
CA ALA A 13 -8.76 30.33 6.32
C ALA A 13 -8.79 28.88 5.86
N TYR A 14 -9.11 28.67 4.59
CA TYR A 14 -8.71 27.45 3.91
C TYR A 14 -7.19 27.51 3.85
N SER A 15 -6.53 26.85 4.80
CA SER A 15 -5.15 26.47 4.58
C SER A 15 -5.17 25.51 3.42
N SER A 16 -4.85 25.98 2.21
CA SER A 16 -4.27 25.12 1.18
C SER A 16 -2.86 24.76 1.65
N GLY A 17 -2.78 24.00 2.75
CA GLY A 17 -1.60 23.24 3.04
C GLY A 17 -1.52 22.18 1.97
N ALA A 18 -0.37 22.06 1.33
CA ALA A 18 -0.05 20.85 0.58
C ALA A 18 -0.31 19.67 1.52
N GLN A 19 -1.43 18.98 1.35
CA GLN A 19 -1.73 17.81 2.13
C GLN A 19 -0.82 16.72 1.57
N ASP A 20 0.37 16.58 2.16
CA ASP A 20 1.37 15.56 1.82
C ASP A 20 0.85 14.12 2.07
N CYS A 21 -0.33 14.01 2.68
CA CYS A 21 -0.99 12.74 2.95
C CYS A 21 -2.53 12.79 2.79
N PRO A 22 -3.12 12.05 1.85
CA PRO A 22 -4.58 11.96 1.68
C PRO A 22 -5.34 11.50 2.95
N ASP A 23 -6.61 11.91 3.08
CA ASP A 23 -7.48 11.49 4.19
C ASP A 23 -7.88 10.00 4.12
N THR A 24 -7.83 9.43 2.92
CA THR A 24 -8.20 8.04 2.62
C THR A 24 -7.03 7.34 1.94
N CYS A 25 -6.52 6.29 2.55
CA CYS A 25 -5.41 5.50 2.04
C CYS A 25 -5.85 4.08 1.71
N GLU A 26 -5.44 3.61 0.54
CA GLU A 26 -5.72 2.27 0.03
C GLU A 26 -4.44 1.65 -0.52
N ILE A 27 -4.42 0.32 -0.57
CA ILE A 27 -3.35 -0.44 -1.24
C ILE A 27 -3.89 -1.37 -2.29
N PHE A 28 -3.08 -1.59 -3.32
CA PHE A 28 -3.25 -2.64 -4.30
C PHE A 28 -2.08 -3.62 -4.20
N VAL A 29 -2.42 -4.91 -4.27
CA VAL A 29 -1.47 -6.02 -4.35
C VAL A 29 -1.93 -6.92 -5.50
N PRO A 30 -1.08 -7.21 -6.50
CA PRO A 30 -1.41 -8.11 -7.59
C PRO A 30 -1.85 -9.49 -7.08
N ASN A 31 -2.76 -10.13 -7.82
CA ASN A 31 -3.22 -11.50 -7.52
C ASN A 31 -2.48 -12.57 -8.34
N ALA A 32 -1.65 -12.17 -9.30
CA ALA A 32 -0.79 -13.05 -10.07
C ALA A 32 0.47 -12.30 -10.50
N VAL A 33 1.58 -13.05 -10.60
CA VAL A 33 2.88 -12.61 -11.09
C VAL A 33 3.34 -13.62 -12.13
N THR A 34 3.81 -13.14 -13.27
CA THR A 34 4.30 -13.98 -14.37
C THR A 34 5.74 -13.59 -14.67
N PRO A 35 6.74 -14.27 -14.08
CA PRO A 35 8.12 -13.86 -14.18
C PRO A 35 8.68 -13.90 -15.61
N ASP A 36 8.21 -14.81 -16.46
CA ASP A 36 8.70 -14.95 -17.84
C ASP A 36 8.03 -13.96 -18.83
N CYS A 37 7.52 -12.84 -18.34
CA CYS A 37 6.89 -11.78 -19.15
C CYS A 37 7.94 -10.85 -19.78
N ASP A 38 7.66 -10.30 -20.95
CA ASP A 38 8.56 -9.38 -21.69
C ASP A 38 8.80 -8.00 -21.01
N GLY A 39 8.21 -7.75 -19.84
CA GLY A 39 8.23 -6.47 -19.12
C GLY A 39 9.17 -6.48 -17.91
N ILE A 40 9.88 -5.38 -17.67
CA ILE A 40 10.98 -5.26 -16.70
C ILE A 40 10.55 -5.57 -15.25
N ASP A 41 9.32 -5.27 -14.86
CA ASP A 41 8.84 -5.43 -13.46
C ASP A 41 7.80 -6.55 -13.31
N CYS A 42 7.67 -7.42 -14.32
CA CYS A 42 6.71 -8.52 -14.27
C CYS A 42 7.10 -9.65 -13.30
N GLU A 43 8.36 -9.67 -12.89
CA GLU A 43 8.94 -10.68 -12.00
C GLU A 43 8.62 -10.41 -10.54
N PHE A 44 8.23 -9.19 -10.19
CA PHE A 44 8.12 -8.75 -8.80
C PHE A 44 6.69 -8.67 -8.32
N LEU A 45 6.47 -9.08 -7.07
CA LEU A 45 5.29 -8.69 -6.31
C LEU A 45 5.58 -7.36 -5.59
N TYR A 46 4.80 -6.34 -5.93
CA TYR A 46 4.86 -5.02 -5.30
C TYR A 46 3.57 -4.67 -4.57
N VAL A 47 3.65 -3.75 -3.60
CA VAL A 47 2.50 -3.17 -2.90
C VAL A 47 2.41 -1.71 -3.26
N SER A 48 1.40 -1.32 -4.05
CA SER A 48 1.20 0.08 -4.41
C SER A 48 0.16 0.75 -3.52
N SER A 49 0.34 2.05 -3.25
CA SER A 49 -0.59 2.85 -2.45
C SER A 49 -0.74 4.27 -3.02
N ASN A 50 -1.87 4.90 -2.72
CA ASN A 50 -2.09 6.33 -2.96
C ASN A 50 -1.53 7.22 -1.83
N CYS A 51 -1.00 6.63 -0.76
CA CYS A 51 -0.39 7.32 0.38
C CYS A 51 1.05 6.83 0.60
N SER A 52 1.88 7.65 1.22
CA SER A 52 3.21 7.22 1.66
C SER A 52 3.11 6.37 2.94
N PHE A 53 4.04 5.41 3.06
CA PHE A 53 4.14 4.54 4.22
C PHE A 53 5.03 5.19 5.29
N LYS A 54 4.54 5.19 6.53
CA LYS A 54 5.31 5.53 7.73
C LYS A 54 5.91 4.28 8.38
N GLU A 55 5.15 3.19 8.36
CA GLU A 55 5.61 1.84 8.73
C GLU A 55 5.13 0.86 7.66
N PHE A 56 5.98 -0.09 7.30
CA PHE A 56 5.70 -1.12 6.31
C PHE A 56 6.24 -2.46 6.82
N HIS A 57 5.44 -3.51 6.75
CA HIS A 57 5.90 -4.87 7.05
C HIS A 57 5.16 -5.85 6.16
N LEU A 58 5.87 -6.43 5.19
CA LEU A 58 5.34 -7.41 4.25
C LEU A 58 5.93 -8.78 4.59
N MET A 59 5.05 -9.78 4.69
CA MET A 59 5.40 -11.19 4.87
C MET A 59 4.75 -12.01 3.76
N ILE A 60 5.53 -12.89 3.14
CA ILE A 60 5.06 -13.82 2.12
C ILE A 60 5.37 -15.24 2.55
N PHE A 61 4.37 -16.11 2.40
CA PHE A 61 4.41 -17.51 2.78
C PHE A 61 4.14 -18.37 1.56
N ASN A 62 4.80 -19.53 1.50
CA ASN A 62 4.40 -20.56 0.55
C ASN A 62 3.07 -21.22 0.99
N ARG A 63 2.52 -22.10 0.14
CA ARG A 63 1.25 -22.81 0.39
C ARG A 63 1.16 -23.60 1.70
N TRP A 64 2.29 -23.88 2.36
CA TRP A 64 2.35 -24.62 3.62
C TRP A 64 2.46 -23.70 4.85
N GLY A 65 2.39 -22.38 4.65
CA GLY A 65 2.53 -21.40 5.72
C GLY A 65 3.97 -21.18 6.17
N VAL A 66 4.97 -21.67 5.40
CA VAL A 66 6.37 -21.36 5.67
C VAL A 66 6.68 -19.98 5.10
N LEU A 67 7.23 -19.10 5.94
CA LEU A 67 7.70 -17.78 5.54
C LEU A 67 8.83 -17.92 4.53
N VAL A 68 8.68 -17.32 3.35
CA VAL A 68 9.67 -17.36 2.26
C VAL A 68 10.26 -16.00 1.96
N PHE A 69 9.61 -14.91 2.37
CA PHE A 69 10.10 -13.56 2.23
C PHE A 69 9.49 -12.65 3.30
N GLU A 70 10.28 -11.70 3.78
CA GLU A 70 9.89 -10.71 4.77
C GLU A 70 10.70 -9.43 4.55
N THR A 71 10.05 -8.28 4.64
CA THR A 71 10.71 -6.97 4.53
C THR A 71 9.95 -5.91 5.29
N GLU A 72 10.69 -4.92 5.81
CA GLU A 72 10.16 -3.67 6.34
C GLU A 72 10.38 -2.48 5.39
N ASP A 73 11.11 -2.71 4.29
CA ASP A 73 11.38 -1.72 3.25
C ASP A 73 10.40 -1.92 2.08
N PRO A 74 9.56 -0.92 1.74
CA PRO A 74 8.61 -1.02 0.62
C PRO A 74 9.29 -1.06 -0.75
N GLU A 75 10.54 -0.62 -0.88
CA GLU A 75 11.31 -0.68 -2.13
C GLU A 75 11.98 -2.05 -2.35
N ASN A 76 11.97 -2.91 -1.32
CA ASN A 76 12.48 -4.27 -1.41
C ASN A 76 11.34 -5.22 -1.81
N GLU A 77 11.23 -5.46 -3.10
CA GLU A 77 10.14 -6.25 -3.69
C GLU A 77 10.45 -7.75 -3.68
N PHE A 78 9.40 -8.58 -3.72
CA PHE A 78 9.57 -10.03 -3.78
C PHE A 78 9.76 -10.49 -5.22
N ASP A 79 10.95 -11.00 -5.52
CA ASP A 79 11.30 -11.60 -6.82
C ASP A 79 10.68 -13.00 -6.96
N ALA A 80 9.59 -13.09 -7.74
CA ALA A 80 8.88 -14.34 -8.00
C ALA A 80 9.60 -15.25 -9.01
N SER A 81 10.64 -14.78 -9.71
CA SER A 81 11.45 -15.64 -10.60
C SER A 81 12.19 -16.72 -9.82
N THR A 82 12.54 -16.42 -8.56
CA THR A 82 13.34 -17.27 -7.67
C THR A 82 12.57 -18.44 -7.03
N VAL A 83 11.25 -18.48 -7.19
CA VAL A 83 10.39 -19.48 -6.55
C VAL A 83 9.65 -20.36 -7.56
N ASN A 84 9.04 -21.44 -7.09
CA ASN A 84 8.26 -22.35 -7.93
C ASN A 84 6.85 -21.82 -8.17
N ASP A 85 6.23 -22.25 -9.26
CA ASP A 85 4.83 -21.96 -9.57
C ASP A 85 3.90 -22.43 -8.46
N GLY A 86 2.82 -21.70 -8.29
CA GLY A 86 1.76 -22.04 -7.35
C GLY A 86 1.25 -20.85 -6.56
N THR A 87 0.46 -21.15 -5.54
CA THR A 87 -0.18 -20.14 -4.68
C THR A 87 0.70 -19.80 -3.49
N TYR A 88 0.85 -18.51 -3.28
CA TYR A 88 1.52 -17.91 -2.14
C TYR A 88 0.51 -17.08 -1.35
N LEU A 89 0.73 -17.00 -0.05
CA LEU A 89 -0.04 -16.15 0.85
C LEU A 89 0.81 -14.92 1.18
N TRP A 90 0.17 -13.78 1.32
CA TRP A 90 0.84 -12.57 1.79
C TRP A 90 0.03 -11.94 2.91
N ARG A 91 0.74 -11.29 3.83
CA ARG A 91 0.20 -10.39 4.85
C ARG A 91 1.02 -9.12 4.83
N VAL A 92 0.35 -7.99 4.94
CA VAL A 92 1.00 -6.69 5.10
C VAL A 92 0.38 -5.94 6.26
N ASP A 93 1.25 -5.39 7.11
CA ASP A 93 0.91 -4.51 8.20
C ASP A 93 1.51 -3.12 7.91
N LEU A 94 0.67 -2.09 7.92
CA LEU A 94 1.02 -0.75 7.42
C LEU A 94 0.56 0.34 8.39
N VAL A 95 1.34 1.41 8.45
CA VAL A 95 0.91 2.72 8.97
C VAL A 95 1.17 3.75 7.88
N PHE A 96 0.13 4.49 7.48
CA PHE A 96 0.26 5.55 6.48
C PHE A 96 0.72 6.88 7.11
N CYS A 97 1.09 7.83 6.26
CA CYS A 97 1.44 9.20 6.65
C CYS A 97 0.34 9.96 7.43
N ASN A 98 -0.93 9.51 7.39
CA ASN A 98 -2.06 10.09 8.12
C ASN A 98 -2.37 9.33 9.42
N ASP A 99 -1.45 8.47 9.86
CA ASP A 99 -1.55 7.60 11.03
C ASP A 99 -2.68 6.53 10.95
N GLN A 100 -3.33 6.37 9.79
CA GLN A 100 -4.22 5.24 9.56
C GLN A 100 -3.40 3.95 9.53
N LYS A 101 -3.88 2.95 10.28
CA LYS A 101 -3.32 1.60 10.27
C LYS A 101 -4.12 0.71 9.34
N LEU A 102 -3.44 -0.09 8.55
CA LEU A 102 -4.05 -1.08 7.68
C LEU A 102 -3.34 -2.42 7.86
N GLN A 103 -4.13 -3.47 8.07
CA GLN A 103 -3.66 -4.85 8.00
C GLN A 103 -4.46 -5.53 6.90
N LYS A 104 -3.77 -6.18 5.97
CA LYS A 104 -4.41 -6.88 4.86
C LYS A 104 -3.67 -8.18 4.59
N GLU A 105 -4.42 -9.18 4.19
CA GLU A 105 -3.90 -10.47 3.79
C GLU A 105 -4.60 -10.95 2.53
N GLY A 106 -3.92 -11.83 1.79
CA GLY A 106 -4.44 -12.36 0.55
C GLY A 106 -3.56 -13.45 -0.03
N THR A 107 -3.84 -13.78 -1.28
CA THR A 107 -3.06 -14.76 -2.04
C THR A 107 -2.70 -14.19 -3.39
N PHE A 108 -1.55 -14.63 -3.92
CA PHE A 108 -1.20 -14.43 -5.32
C PHE A 108 -0.71 -15.74 -5.93
N MET A 109 -0.80 -15.85 -7.25
CA MET A 109 -0.27 -16.99 -7.99
C MET A 109 1.01 -16.60 -8.73
N VAL A 110 2.03 -17.46 -8.65
CA VAL A 110 3.18 -17.41 -9.55
C VAL A 110 2.90 -18.36 -10.71
N ILE A 111 2.99 -17.85 -11.94
CA ILE A 111 2.69 -18.56 -13.18
C ILE A 111 3.88 -18.40 -14.13
N LYS A 112 4.46 -19.49 -14.60
CA LYS A 112 5.50 -19.50 -15.65
C LYS A 112 4.93 -20.11 -16.94
#